data_AF-A0A1G3ABH7-F1
#
_entry.id   AF-A0A1G3ABH7-F1
#
_cell.length_a   1.000
_cell.length_b   1.000
_cell.length_c   1.000
_cell.angle_alpha   90.00
_cell.angle_beta   90.00
_cell.angle_gamma   90.00
#
_symmetry.space_group_name_H-M   'P 1'
#
loop_
_entity.id
_entity.type
_entity.pdbx_description
1 polymer ?
#
loop_
_entity_poly.entity_id
_entity_poly.type
_entity_poly.pdbx_seq_one_letter_code
_entity_poly.pdbx_strand_id
1 'polypeptide(L)'
;MLEPACKDAIARQVRIPQIIVGALAAGPVFFLVIVIVLVQQGFSGTTDIGPILTYLAVAFAVLAVSARLIVPNLIVARARRGILSGTWHSPQSVYSQSQHPQPAQEDLARFFEQTGDAGKLFYVFHTRTIVATAILEGTAFFGLIVYLSEGSLVALVLAVAMIIAVAAHFPTRSGVLEWIEGQLRLLERERQFGR
;
A
#
# COMPACT_ATOMS: atom_id res chain seq x y z
N MET A 1 -11.30 -23.50 -5.13
CA MET A 1 -9.92 -23.26 -4.67
C MET A 1 -9.07 -22.93 -5.88
N LEU A 2 -8.06 -22.07 -5.76
CA LEU A 2 -7.19 -21.74 -6.90
C LEU A 2 -6.39 -22.98 -7.33
N GLU A 3 -6.30 -23.21 -8.64
CA GLU A 3 -5.44 -24.26 -9.19
C GLU A 3 -3.96 -24.00 -8.86
N PRO A 4 -3.14 -25.05 -8.66
CA PRO A 4 -1.72 -24.88 -8.32
C PRO A 4 -0.95 -23.99 -9.29
N ALA A 5 -1.19 -24.15 -10.60
CA ALA A 5 -0.54 -23.34 -11.64
C ALA A 5 -0.86 -21.83 -11.50
N CYS A 6 -2.10 -21.50 -11.15
CA CYS A 6 -2.53 -20.12 -10.91
C CYS A 6 -1.86 -19.54 -9.64
N LYS A 7 -1.77 -20.34 -8.56
CA LYS A 7 -1.06 -19.94 -7.33
C LYS A 7 0.41 -19.63 -7.61
N ASP A 8 1.08 -20.46 -8.39
CA ASP A 8 2.49 -20.25 -8.76
C ASP A 8 2.70 -19.01 -9.63
N ALA A 9 1.79 -18.77 -10.58
CA ALA A 9 1.82 -17.57 -11.42
C ALA A 9 1.71 -16.29 -10.57
N ILE A 10 0.77 -16.25 -9.63
CA ILE A 10 0.60 -15.11 -8.71
C ILE A 10 1.80 -14.98 -7.76
N ALA A 11 2.26 -16.09 -7.18
CA ALA A 11 3.39 -16.09 -6.23
C ALA A 11 4.69 -15.53 -6.85
N ARG A 12 4.91 -15.73 -8.15
CA ARG A 12 6.03 -15.12 -8.88
C ARG A 12 5.93 -13.60 -8.91
N GLN A 13 4.73 -13.05 -9.05
CA GLN A 13 4.49 -11.60 -9.16
C GLN A 13 4.54 -10.87 -7.81
N VAL A 14 4.42 -11.58 -6.67
CA VAL A 14 4.45 -10.99 -5.31
C VAL A 14 5.75 -10.23 -5.02
N ARG A 15 6.86 -10.51 -5.72
CA ARG A 15 8.12 -9.79 -5.52
C ARG A 15 8.00 -8.28 -5.80
N ILE A 16 7.16 -7.89 -6.76
CA ILE A 16 6.96 -6.48 -7.13
C ILE A 16 6.41 -5.67 -5.95
N PRO A 17 5.25 -6.01 -5.35
CA PRO A 17 4.75 -5.27 -4.20
C PRO A 17 5.66 -5.42 -2.97
N GLN A 18 6.43 -6.50 -2.83
CA GLN A 18 7.43 -6.64 -1.75
C GLN A 18 8.55 -5.59 -1.86
N ILE A 19 9.09 -5.39 -3.06
CA ILE A 19 10.11 -4.38 -3.32
C ILE A 19 9.56 -2.98 -3.05
N ILE A 20 8.34 -2.69 -3.50
CA ILE A 20 7.74 -1.37 -3.33
C ILE A 20 7.47 -1.08 -1.86
N VAL A 21 6.79 -1.98 -1.13
CA VAL A 21 6.54 -1.79 0.31
C VAL A 21 7.84 -1.74 1.10
N GLY A 22 8.84 -2.55 0.72
CA GLY A 22 10.18 -2.49 1.31
C GLY A 22 10.86 -1.14 1.09
N ALA A 23 10.76 -0.56 -0.11
CA ALA A 23 11.31 0.76 -0.43
C ALA A 23 10.59 1.89 0.32
N LEU A 24 9.26 1.85 0.39
CA LEU A 24 8.43 2.80 1.16
C LEU A 24 8.73 2.73 2.66
N ALA A 25 9.03 1.54 3.20
CA ALA A 25 9.45 1.40 4.60
C ALA A 25 10.88 1.90 4.85
N ALA A 26 11.79 1.67 3.88
CA ALA A 26 13.19 2.03 4.02
C ALA A 26 13.36 3.56 4.16
N GLY A 27 12.63 4.37 3.41
CA GLY A 27 12.68 5.83 3.46
C GLY A 27 12.61 6.42 4.89
N PRO A 28 11.49 6.23 5.62
CA PRO A 28 11.34 6.77 6.97
C PRO A 28 12.26 6.09 7.99
N VAL A 29 12.70 4.83 7.77
CA VAL A 29 13.72 4.18 8.61
C VAL A 29 15.07 4.88 8.48
N PHE A 30 15.54 5.12 7.25
CA PHE A 30 16.79 5.86 7.02
C PHE A 30 16.68 7.29 7.55
N PHE A 31 15.54 7.94 7.36
CA PHE A 31 15.33 9.28 7.89
C PHE A 31 15.32 9.31 9.42
N LEU A 32 14.75 8.31 10.09
CA LEU A 32 14.84 8.16 11.54
C LEU A 32 16.29 8.06 12.02
N VAL A 33 17.13 7.27 11.33
CA VAL A 33 18.58 7.18 11.63
C VAL A 33 19.25 8.55 11.50
N ILE A 34 18.98 9.28 10.41
CA ILE A 34 19.51 10.62 10.19
C ILE A 34 19.08 11.56 11.32
N VAL A 35 17.79 11.56 11.68
CA VAL A 35 17.24 12.40 12.74
C VAL A 35 17.91 12.09 14.09
N ILE A 36 18.11 10.82 14.44
CA ILE A 36 18.81 10.44 15.66
C ILE A 36 20.26 10.97 15.67
N VAL A 37 20.99 10.82 14.56
CA VAL A 37 22.37 11.32 14.43
C VAL A 37 22.40 12.84 14.58
N LEU A 38 21.50 13.57 13.91
CA LEU A 38 21.45 15.03 14.00
C LEU A 38 21.18 15.50 15.43
N VAL A 39 20.21 14.89 16.11
CA VAL A 39 19.89 15.23 17.51
C VAL A 39 21.07 14.93 18.44
N GLN A 40 21.79 13.82 18.22
CA GLN A 40 23.01 13.50 18.98
C GLN A 40 24.15 14.50 18.76
N GLN A 41 24.22 15.13 17.57
CA GLN A 41 25.17 16.21 17.27
C GLN A 41 24.72 17.57 17.84
N GLY A 42 23.64 17.62 18.63
CA GLY A 42 23.12 18.84 19.23
C GLY A 42 22.18 19.63 18.34
N PHE A 43 21.75 19.08 17.20
CA PHE A 43 20.70 19.69 16.39
C PHE A 43 19.38 19.66 17.16
N SER A 44 18.95 20.83 17.64
CA SER A 44 17.65 21.01 18.28
C SER A 44 16.94 22.16 17.59
N GLY A 45 15.89 21.84 16.82
CA GLY A 45 14.90 22.84 16.47
C GLY A 45 14.17 23.21 17.75
N THR A 46 14.42 24.40 18.29
CA THR A 46 13.59 24.97 19.34
C THR A 46 12.74 26.03 18.67
N THR A 47 11.63 25.61 18.11
CA THR A 47 10.69 26.56 17.53
C THR A 47 9.90 27.21 18.68
N ASP A 48 10.04 28.53 18.84
CA ASP A 48 9.49 29.30 19.98
C ASP A 48 7.95 29.52 19.91
N ILE A 49 7.26 28.77 19.06
CA ILE A 49 5.81 28.89 18.79
C ILE A 49 4.96 27.85 19.53
N GLY A 50 5.53 27.16 20.52
CA GLY A 50 4.87 26.08 21.26
C GLY A 50 4.70 24.80 20.44
N PRO A 51 4.05 23.75 21.00
CA PRO A 51 3.99 22.40 20.41
C PRO A 51 2.94 22.26 19.30
N ILE A 52 2.81 23.28 18.45
CA ILE A 52 1.76 23.33 17.42
C ILE A 52 1.96 22.24 16.36
N LEU A 53 3.22 21.95 15.98
CA LEU A 53 3.52 20.89 15.02
C LEU A 53 3.25 19.53 15.65
N THR A 54 3.48 19.35 16.96
CA THR A 54 3.09 18.13 17.68
C THR A 54 1.59 17.88 17.60
N TYR A 55 0.75 18.89 17.85
CA TYR A 55 -0.70 18.73 17.73
C TYR A 55 -1.13 18.43 16.30
N LEU A 56 -0.50 19.07 15.31
CA LEU A 56 -0.72 18.75 13.91
C LEU A 56 -0.30 17.32 13.58
N ALA A 57 0.81 16.82 14.12
CA ALA A 57 1.26 15.44 13.91
C ALA A 57 0.27 14.42 14.48
N VAL A 58 -0.28 14.68 15.66
CA VAL A 58 -1.35 13.85 16.26
C VAL A 58 -2.58 13.87 15.37
N ALA A 59 -3.06 15.05 14.96
CA ALA A 59 -4.22 15.18 14.10
C ALA A 59 -4.01 14.48 12.75
N PHE A 60 -2.84 14.65 12.14
CA PHE A 60 -2.47 14.03 10.89
C PHE A 60 -2.40 12.50 11.00
N ALA A 61 -1.87 11.97 12.12
CA ALA A 61 -1.86 10.54 12.38
C ALA A 61 -3.29 9.96 12.52
N VAL A 62 -4.18 10.64 13.23
CA VAL A 62 -5.60 10.23 13.35
C VAL A 62 -6.27 10.21 11.98
N LEU A 63 -6.06 11.26 11.17
CA LEU A 63 -6.61 11.36 9.81
C LEU A 63 -6.01 10.29 8.89
N ALA A 64 -4.71 10.04 8.96
CA ALA A 64 -4.04 9.04 8.13
C ALA A 64 -4.49 7.62 8.47
N VAL A 65 -4.62 7.28 9.75
CA VAL A 65 -5.17 5.98 10.18
C VAL A 65 -6.61 5.82 9.67
N SER A 66 -7.43 6.88 9.78
CA SER A 66 -8.81 6.87 9.27
C SER A 66 -8.85 6.70 7.74
N ALA A 67 -8.03 7.48 7.01
CA ALA A 67 -7.94 7.43 5.56
C ALA A 67 -7.46 6.06 5.07
N ARG A 68 -6.50 5.45 5.76
CA ARG A 68 -6.02 4.08 5.52
C ARG A 68 -7.13 3.04 5.65
N LEU A 69 -8.13 3.25 6.50
CA LEU A 69 -9.27 2.31 6.60
C LEU A 69 -10.29 2.54 5.50
N ILE A 70 -10.44 3.77 5.01
CA ILE A 70 -11.47 4.12 4.03
C ILE A 70 -10.98 3.90 2.60
N VAL A 71 -9.84 4.48 2.24
CA VAL A 71 -9.36 4.57 0.86
C VAL A 71 -9.04 3.19 0.26
N PRO A 72 -8.25 2.32 0.92
CA PRO A 72 -7.97 0.98 0.39
C PRO A 72 -9.23 0.11 0.27
N ASN A 73 -10.17 0.23 1.22
CA ASN A 73 -11.44 -0.51 1.17
C ASN A 73 -12.34 -0.01 0.02
N LEU A 74 -12.35 1.29 -0.24
CA LEU A 74 -13.06 1.88 -1.38
C LEU A 74 -12.45 1.42 -2.71
N ILE A 75 -11.12 1.34 -2.81
CA ILE A 75 -10.42 0.81 -3.99
C ILE A 75 -10.87 -0.64 -4.26
N VAL A 76 -10.85 -1.49 -3.23
CA VAL A 76 -11.28 -2.90 -3.36
C VAL A 76 -12.76 -2.98 -3.76
N ALA A 77 -13.63 -2.23 -3.10
CA ALA A 77 -15.07 -2.24 -3.39
C ALA A 77 -15.37 -1.79 -4.83
N ARG A 78 -14.73 -0.72 -5.30
CA ARG A 78 -14.87 -0.22 -6.67
C ARG A 78 -14.35 -1.23 -7.69
N ALA A 79 -13.16 -1.80 -7.44
CA ALA A 79 -12.56 -2.74 -8.35
C ALA A 79 -13.39 -4.03 -8.49
N ARG A 80 -13.93 -4.56 -7.38
CA ARG A 80 -14.81 -5.74 -7.42
C ARG A 80 -16.06 -5.50 -8.26
N ARG A 81 -16.72 -4.35 -8.10
CA ARG A 81 -17.88 -3.98 -8.93
C ARG A 81 -17.49 -3.96 -10.41
N GLY A 82 -16.35 -3.37 -10.75
CA GLY A 82 -15.85 -3.38 -12.13
C GLY A 82 -15.57 -4.79 -12.67
N ILE A 83 -15.04 -5.68 -11.84
CA ILE A 83 -14.77 -7.08 -12.24
C ILE A 83 -16.07 -7.83 -12.52
N LEU A 84 -17.10 -7.61 -11.69
CA LEU A 84 -18.42 -8.20 -11.87
C LEU A 84 -19.11 -7.70 -13.14
N SER A 85 -19.06 -6.39 -13.40
CA SER A 85 -19.68 -5.79 -14.57
C SER A 85 -18.88 -5.98 -15.87
N GLY A 86 -17.71 -6.62 -15.81
CA GLY A 86 -16.81 -6.77 -16.96
C GLY A 86 -16.17 -5.47 -17.44
N THR A 87 -16.33 -4.36 -16.70
CA THR A 87 -15.79 -3.04 -17.04
C THR A 87 -14.45 -2.74 -16.34
N TRP A 88 -13.89 -3.72 -15.65
CA TRP A 88 -12.57 -3.59 -15.03
C TRP A 88 -11.49 -3.49 -16.10
N HIS A 89 -10.68 -2.45 -16.00
CA HIS A 89 -9.50 -2.22 -16.82
C HIS A 89 -8.28 -2.22 -15.93
N SER A 90 -7.18 -2.83 -16.40
CA SER A 90 -5.92 -2.75 -15.67
C SER A 90 -5.36 -1.32 -15.85
N PRO A 91 -4.67 -0.76 -14.84
CA PRO A 91 -4.01 0.56 -15.01
C PRO A 91 -3.04 0.61 -16.20
N GLN A 92 -2.51 -0.54 -16.60
CA GLN A 92 -1.60 -0.68 -17.75
C GLN A 92 -2.34 -0.79 -19.11
N SER A 93 -3.64 -1.10 -19.14
CA SER A 93 -4.43 -1.10 -20.38
C SER A 93 -4.79 0.30 -20.87
N VAL A 94 -4.47 1.36 -20.12
CA VAL A 94 -4.60 2.74 -20.61
C VAL A 94 -3.47 3.08 -21.59
N TYR A 95 -2.29 2.46 -21.42
CA TYR A 95 -1.16 2.58 -22.34
C TYR A 95 -1.23 1.61 -23.52
N SER A 96 -2.29 0.77 -23.61
CA SER A 96 -2.43 -0.28 -24.62
C SER A 96 -3.00 0.16 -25.97
N GLN A 97 -3.17 1.46 -26.19
CA GLN A 97 -3.62 2.00 -27.49
C GLN A 97 -2.46 2.25 -28.48
N SER A 98 -1.25 1.78 -28.19
CA SER A 98 -0.13 1.84 -29.13
C SER A 98 -0.24 0.74 -30.19
N GLN A 99 -0.07 1.12 -31.46
CA GLN A 99 -0.23 0.27 -32.65
C GLN A 99 0.76 -0.90 -32.76
N HIS A 100 1.78 -0.94 -31.90
CA HIS A 100 2.70 -2.06 -31.73
C HIS A 100 2.62 -2.60 -30.30
N PRO A 101 2.17 -3.86 -30.09
CA PRO A 101 2.19 -4.51 -28.79
C PRO A 101 3.63 -4.57 -28.27
N GLN A 102 3.88 -3.97 -27.11
CA GLN A 102 5.16 -4.14 -26.43
C GLN A 102 5.19 -5.53 -25.77
N PRO A 103 6.36 -6.18 -25.67
CA PRO A 103 6.46 -7.53 -25.10
C PRO A 103 5.88 -7.64 -23.67
N ALA A 104 6.02 -6.58 -22.85
CA ALA A 104 5.46 -6.53 -21.50
C ALA A 104 3.92 -6.58 -21.45
N GLN A 105 3.25 -6.18 -22.53
CA GLN A 105 1.80 -6.19 -22.63
C GLN A 105 1.26 -7.58 -22.98
N GLU A 106 1.95 -8.30 -23.86
CA GLU A 106 1.63 -9.71 -24.13
C GLU A 106 1.77 -10.57 -22.87
N ASP A 107 2.83 -10.34 -22.09
CA ASP A 107 3.04 -11.06 -20.83
C ASP A 107 1.91 -10.80 -19.82
N LEU A 108 1.40 -9.56 -19.77
CA LEU A 108 0.28 -9.20 -18.91
C LEU A 108 -1.04 -9.83 -19.38
N ALA A 109 -1.31 -9.82 -20.68
CA ALA A 109 -2.49 -10.47 -21.26
C ALA A 109 -2.47 -11.97 -20.95
N ARG A 110 -1.34 -12.65 -21.20
CA ARG A 110 -1.13 -14.06 -20.84
C ARG A 110 -1.33 -14.31 -19.34
N PHE A 111 -0.85 -13.41 -18.49
CA PHE A 111 -1.07 -13.53 -17.05
C PHE A 111 -2.57 -13.50 -16.69
N PHE A 112 -3.34 -12.59 -17.26
CA PHE A 112 -4.78 -12.52 -17.01
C PHE A 112 -5.55 -13.69 -17.64
N GLU A 113 -5.15 -14.17 -18.81
CA GLU A 113 -5.72 -15.40 -19.40
C GLU A 113 -5.47 -16.61 -18.50
N GLN A 114 -4.27 -16.74 -17.94
CA GLN A 114 -3.90 -17.85 -17.05
C GLN A 114 -4.56 -17.79 -15.68
N THR A 115 -4.84 -16.60 -15.16
CA THR A 115 -5.27 -16.42 -13.75
C THR A 115 -6.70 -15.91 -13.60
N GLY A 116 -7.33 -15.42 -14.67
CA GLY A 116 -8.68 -14.87 -14.66
C GLY A 116 -8.87 -13.75 -13.63
N ASP A 117 -9.96 -13.82 -12.87
CA ASP A 117 -10.28 -12.83 -11.85
C ASP A 117 -9.26 -12.80 -10.70
N ALA A 118 -8.53 -13.90 -10.46
CA ALA A 118 -7.49 -13.95 -9.45
C ALA A 118 -6.33 -13.00 -9.78
N GLY A 119 -5.94 -12.91 -11.06
CA GLY A 119 -4.94 -11.96 -11.53
C GLY A 119 -5.40 -10.52 -11.41
N LYS A 120 -6.67 -10.23 -11.74
CA LYS A 120 -7.26 -8.89 -11.54
C LYS A 120 -7.22 -8.49 -10.08
N LEU A 121 -7.63 -9.39 -9.18
CA LEU A 121 -7.60 -9.18 -7.74
C LEU A 121 -6.16 -9.01 -7.20
N PHE A 122 -5.17 -9.72 -7.74
CA PHE A 122 -3.76 -9.49 -7.41
C PHE A 122 -3.34 -8.03 -7.67
N TYR A 123 -3.74 -7.46 -8.82
CA TYR A 123 -3.49 -6.04 -9.10
C TYR A 123 -4.21 -5.09 -8.14
N VAL A 124 -5.45 -5.42 -7.76
CA VAL A 124 -6.20 -4.65 -6.74
C VAL A 124 -5.50 -4.72 -5.38
N PHE A 125 -5.00 -5.89 -4.99
CA PHE A 125 -4.20 -6.06 -3.78
C PHE A 125 -2.94 -5.21 -3.83
N HIS A 126 -2.26 -5.19 -4.97
CA HIS A 126 -1.05 -4.39 -5.15
C HIS A 126 -1.35 -2.91 -4.94
N THR A 127 -2.34 -2.35 -5.66
CA THR A 127 -2.71 -0.93 -5.54
C THR A 127 -3.18 -0.56 -4.13
N ARG A 128 -4.07 -1.36 -3.52
CA ARG A 128 -4.58 -1.05 -2.18
C ARG A 128 -3.45 -1.03 -1.14
N THR A 129 -2.46 -1.91 -1.29
CA THR A 129 -1.35 -2.05 -0.34
C THR A 129 -0.42 -0.85 -0.45
N ILE A 130 -0.02 -0.47 -1.67
CA ILE A 130 0.80 0.73 -1.91
C ILE A 130 0.14 1.98 -1.34
N VAL A 131 -1.16 2.17 -1.63
CA VAL A 131 -1.90 3.34 -1.16
C VAL A 131 -1.98 3.34 0.37
N ALA A 132 -2.27 2.20 0.99
CA ALA A 132 -2.32 2.08 2.44
C ALA A 132 -0.97 2.38 3.11
N THR A 133 0.14 1.90 2.52
CA THR A 133 1.49 2.12 3.06
C THR A 133 1.95 3.54 2.86
N ALA A 134 1.68 4.16 1.70
CA ALA A 134 2.07 5.55 1.42
C ALA A 134 1.40 6.55 2.38
N ILE A 135 0.12 6.33 2.73
CA ILE A 135 -0.60 7.16 3.72
C ILE A 135 0.10 7.12 5.09
N LEU A 136 0.52 5.93 5.53
CA LEU A 136 1.21 5.75 6.81
C LEU A 136 2.65 6.29 6.77
N GLU A 137 3.36 6.04 5.67
CA GLU A 137 4.74 6.52 5.46
C GLU A 137 4.81 8.05 5.52
N GLY A 138 3.91 8.76 4.83
CA GLY A 138 3.88 10.22 4.87
C GLY A 138 3.68 10.75 6.30
N THR A 139 2.90 10.04 7.11
CA THR A 139 2.69 10.37 8.53
C THR A 139 3.94 10.09 9.35
N ALA A 140 4.65 9.00 9.07
CA ALA A 140 5.93 8.69 9.72
C ALA A 140 6.96 9.81 9.47
N PHE A 141 7.14 10.21 8.21
CA PHE A 141 8.03 11.32 7.86
C PHE A 141 7.64 12.62 8.56
N PHE A 142 6.34 12.96 8.56
CA PHE A 142 5.89 14.17 9.24
C PHE A 142 6.21 14.15 10.74
N GLY A 143 5.95 13.03 11.43
CA GLY A 143 6.32 12.89 12.84
C GLY A 143 7.82 13.03 13.11
N LEU A 144 8.68 12.51 12.22
CA LEU A 144 10.13 12.67 12.32
C LEU A 144 10.58 14.12 12.11
N ILE A 145 9.96 14.83 11.17
CA ILE A 145 10.19 16.27 10.95
C ILE A 145 9.81 17.05 12.22
N VAL A 146 8.63 16.77 12.78
CA VAL A 146 8.16 17.43 14.01
C VAL A 146 9.09 17.15 15.20
N TYR A 147 9.56 15.91 15.36
CA TYR A 147 10.55 15.60 16.40
C TYR A 147 11.85 16.39 16.20
N LEU A 148 12.32 16.54 14.97
CA LEU A 148 13.52 17.35 14.68
C LEU A 148 13.30 18.86 14.93
N SER A 149 12.08 19.36 14.72
CA SER A 149 11.71 20.78 14.85
C SER A 149 11.27 21.22 16.25
N GLU A 150 10.77 20.32 17.09
CA GLU A 150 10.24 20.64 18.44
C GLU A 150 10.84 19.76 19.56
N GLY A 151 11.60 18.71 19.24
CA GLY A 151 12.10 17.74 20.23
C GLY A 151 11.02 16.86 20.86
N SER A 152 9.81 16.83 20.29
CA SER A 152 8.64 16.18 20.88
C SER A 152 8.70 14.65 20.81
N LEU A 153 8.82 14.00 21.98
CA LEU A 153 8.81 12.54 22.07
C LEU A 153 7.49 11.92 21.59
N VAL A 154 6.38 12.65 21.70
CA VAL A 154 5.08 12.20 21.17
C VAL A 154 5.15 12.02 19.66
N ALA A 155 5.73 13.00 18.95
CA ALA A 155 5.89 12.94 17.50
C ALA A 155 6.83 11.79 17.09
N LEU A 156 7.90 11.55 17.84
CA LEU A 156 8.81 10.43 17.61
C LEU A 156 8.11 9.06 17.78
N VAL A 157 7.37 8.88 18.88
CA VAL A 157 6.63 7.63 19.14
C VAL A 157 5.59 7.38 18.04
N LEU A 158 4.87 8.42 17.61
CA LEU A 158 3.94 8.32 16.48
C LEU A 158 4.66 7.91 15.20
N ALA A 159 5.79 8.53 14.88
CA ALA A 159 6.55 8.20 13.69
C ALA A 159 7.02 6.73 13.70
N VAL A 160 7.60 6.27 14.82
CA VAL A 160 8.03 4.87 14.98
C VAL A 160 6.85 3.91 14.85
N ALA A 161 5.71 4.23 15.47
CA ALA A 161 4.50 3.42 15.33
C ALA A 161 4.02 3.34 13.88
N MET A 162 4.08 4.43 13.12
CA MET A 162 3.73 4.44 11.70
C MET A 162 4.72 3.64 10.85
N ILE A 163 6.03 3.70 11.13
CA ILE A 163 7.05 2.86 10.46
C ILE A 163 6.75 1.37 10.68
N ILE A 164 6.48 0.98 11.93
CA ILE A 164 6.11 -0.40 12.26
C ILE A 164 4.82 -0.78 11.52
N ALA A 165 3.84 0.12 11.46
CA ALA A 165 2.61 -0.11 10.73
C ALA A 165 2.87 -0.31 9.23
N VAL A 166 3.76 0.45 8.59
CA VAL A 166 4.17 0.22 7.19
C VAL A 166 4.81 -1.15 7.04
N ALA A 167 5.76 -1.51 7.90
CA ALA A 167 6.42 -2.82 7.86
C ALA A 167 5.44 -3.99 8.05
N ALA A 168 4.40 -3.82 8.88
CA ALA A 168 3.35 -4.82 9.07
C ALA A 168 2.48 -5.06 7.82
N HIS A 169 2.56 -4.21 6.80
CA HIS A 169 1.88 -4.40 5.50
C HIS A 169 2.71 -5.19 4.49
N PHE A 170 3.86 -5.73 4.90
CA PHE A 170 4.73 -6.45 4.01
C PHE A 170 3.98 -7.60 3.30
N PRO A 171 3.93 -7.62 1.96
CA PRO A 171 3.10 -8.56 1.23
C PRO A 171 3.79 -9.93 1.17
N THR A 172 3.40 -10.83 2.06
CA THR A 172 3.88 -12.22 2.05
C THR A 172 3.13 -13.02 0.98
N ARG A 173 3.78 -14.05 0.41
CA ARG A 173 3.15 -14.91 -0.62
C ARG A 173 1.84 -15.53 -0.12
N SER A 174 1.85 -16.09 1.09
CA SER A 174 0.67 -16.69 1.70
C SER A 174 -0.43 -15.67 1.95
N GLY A 175 -0.10 -14.50 2.53
CA GLY A 175 -1.09 -13.46 2.82
C GLY A 175 -1.77 -12.89 1.56
N VAL A 176 -1.01 -12.76 0.46
CA VAL A 176 -1.57 -12.34 -0.85
C VAL A 176 -2.56 -13.38 -1.36
N LEU A 177 -2.18 -14.66 -1.37
CA LEU A 177 -3.02 -15.75 -1.86
C LEU A 177 -4.29 -15.91 -1.03
N GLU A 178 -4.18 -15.88 0.30
CA GLU A 178 -5.33 -15.95 1.22
C GLU A 178 -6.30 -14.79 1.00
N TRP A 179 -5.77 -13.58 0.82
CA TRP A 179 -6.62 -12.42 0.53
C TRP A 179 -7.35 -12.56 -0.81
N ILE A 180 -6.66 -13.00 -1.86
CA ILE A 180 -7.25 -13.21 -3.19
C ILE A 180 -8.35 -14.28 -3.12
N GLU A 181 -8.08 -15.41 -2.47
CA GLU A 181 -9.08 -16.47 -2.28
C GLU A 181 -10.30 -15.94 -1.51
N GLY A 182 -10.11 -15.11 -0.49
CA GLY A 182 -11.20 -14.43 0.22
C GLY A 182 -12.05 -13.56 -0.70
N GLN A 183 -11.43 -12.76 -1.56
CA GLN A 183 -12.15 -11.89 -2.50
C GLN A 183 -12.87 -12.67 -3.60
N LEU A 184 -12.28 -13.76 -4.10
CA LEU A 184 -12.92 -14.65 -5.07
C LEU A 184 -14.20 -15.27 -4.50
N ARG A 185 -14.17 -15.72 -3.24
CA ARG A 185 -15.38 -16.23 -2.57
C ARG A 185 -16.47 -15.17 -2.47
N LEU A 186 -16.11 -13.90 -2.25
CA LEU A 186 -17.07 -12.81 -2.20
C LEU A 186 -17.64 -12.48 -3.58
N LEU A 187 -16.82 -12.49 -4.64
CA LEU A 187 -17.27 -12.30 -6.02
C LEU A 187 -18.22 -13.41 -6.47
N GLU A 188 -17.88 -14.66 -6.16
CA GLU A 188 -18.72 -15.82 -6.49
C GLU A 188 -20.09 -15.72 -5.82
N ARG A 189 -20.13 -15.31 -4.54
CA ARG A 189 -21.40 -15.04 -3.84
C ARG A 189 -22.20 -13.95 -4.53
N GLU A 190 -21.60 -12.80 -4.85
CA GLU A 190 -22.31 -11.70 -5.52
C GLU A 190 -22.89 -12.13 -6.89
N ARG A 191 -22.13 -12.91 -7.67
CA ARG A 191 -22.62 -13.52 -8.93
C ARG A 191 -23.85 -14.40 -8.72
N GLN A 192 -23.83 -15.25 -7.69
CA GLN A 192 -24.95 -16.16 -7.38
C GLN A 192 -26.20 -15.42 -6.92
N PHE A 193 -26.05 -14.28 -6.23
CA PHE A 193 -27.17 -13.48 -5.71
C PHE A 193 -27.67 -12.40 -6.68
N GLY A 194 -27.10 -12.28 -7.89
CA GLY A 194 -27.56 -11.35 -8.92
C GLY A 194 -27.52 -9.88 -8.51
N ARG A 195 -26.61 -9.51 -7.59
CA ARG A 195 -26.41 -8.15 -7.09
C ARG A 195 -24.98 -7.70 -7.27
#